data_AF-A0AAV4HTA5-F1
#
_entry.id   AF-A0AAV4HTA5-F1
#
_cell.length_a   1.000
_cell.length_b   1.000
_cell.length_c   1.000
_cell.angle_alpha   90.00
_cell.angle_beta   90.00
_cell.angle_gamma   90.00
#
_symmetry.space_group_name_H-M   'P 1'
#
loop_
_entity.id
_entity.type
_entity.pdbx_description
1 polymer ?
#
loop_
_entity_poly.entity_id
_entity_poly.type
_entity_poly.pdbx_seq_one_letter_code
_entity_poly.pdbx_strand_id
1 'polypeptide(L)'
;MPALNRQSRIWPFATFVITLIAVCLFIALIAVSLKETPKPVRTCGKTGDRDTGGAGVIEDAEPELPGLFHDLTTKELTNLRSFLESDPEINATRLSIDDELGRDALLQSYVSVVDLYLPTKSDALAHLDQGHPPPPREALVILFRGDKSPAVVEERVCGPLPNVVSCRMLKSPKRRNPVEYSLRPFNMMEFGALIEVLLHGVVEEKLGFLLRESFGISYANCKENLCLDFFTTPVSTGLLRDIRQRRLWVWAHYPVEFFILHPVDFALLAVLDDADPSTYGVDKVWYAGKLYDGMDDLVARYNSSSRKNDDDDDEEDYDDDDTDDDGDDDDDGDDDDDDNDDDDVYDDDNNDDDDDDVVLVVLVVLIQYYGNE
;
A
#
# COMPACT_ATOMS: atom_id res chain seq x y z
N MET A 1 -68.07 -32.13 -12.21
CA MET A 1 -68.19 -31.40 -10.93
C MET A 1 -68.78 -32.37 -9.92
N PRO A 2 -68.07 -32.65 -8.82
CA PRO A 2 -68.37 -31.88 -7.60
C PRO A 2 -67.17 -31.55 -6.69
N ALA A 3 -67.46 -30.60 -5.79
CA ALA A 3 -66.94 -30.36 -4.44
C ALA A 3 -65.49 -29.88 -4.23
N LEU A 4 -65.40 -28.55 -4.14
CA LEU A 4 -64.42 -27.70 -3.46
C LEU A 4 -63.82 -28.33 -2.19
N ASN A 5 -62.49 -28.35 -2.18
CA ASN A 5 -61.65 -28.81 -1.08
C ASN A 5 -61.72 -27.82 0.10
N ARG A 6 -61.97 -28.36 1.29
CA ARG A 6 -62.25 -27.65 2.55
C ARG A 6 -60.95 -27.00 3.08
N GLN A 7 -60.73 -25.74 2.73
CA GLN A 7 -59.61 -24.93 3.21
C GLN A 7 -59.67 -24.84 4.74
N SER A 8 -58.76 -25.52 5.44
CA SER A 8 -58.73 -25.52 6.89
C SER A 8 -58.37 -24.11 7.39
N ARG A 9 -59.20 -23.54 8.28
CA ARG A 9 -58.99 -22.20 8.87
C ARG A 9 -57.77 -22.12 9.81
N ILE A 10 -56.97 -23.18 9.87
CA ILE A 10 -55.79 -23.33 10.74
C ILE A 10 -54.60 -22.57 10.15
N TRP A 11 -54.46 -22.55 8.82
CA TRP A 11 -53.36 -21.90 8.13
C TRP A 11 -53.32 -20.37 8.30
N PRO A 12 -54.42 -19.61 8.12
CA PRO A 12 -54.41 -18.17 8.37
C PRO A 12 -54.24 -17.79 9.85
N PHE A 13 -54.58 -18.71 10.78
CA PHE A 13 -54.33 -18.50 12.20
C PHE A 13 -52.84 -18.71 12.55
N ALA A 14 -52.22 -19.75 11.99
CA ALA A 14 -50.80 -20.02 12.18
C ALA A 14 -49.91 -18.89 11.61
N THR A 15 -50.25 -18.36 10.44
CA THR A 15 -49.51 -17.22 9.86
C THR A 15 -49.64 -15.96 10.71
N PHE A 16 -50.84 -15.67 11.24
CA PHE A 16 -51.05 -14.54 12.14
C PHE A 16 -50.20 -14.66 13.41
N VAL A 17 -50.17 -15.84 14.05
CA VAL A 17 -49.37 -16.09 15.25
C VAL A 17 -47.86 -15.93 14.97
N ILE A 18 -47.37 -16.48 13.84
CA ILE A 18 -45.96 -16.34 13.46
C ILE A 18 -45.58 -14.87 13.19
N THR A 19 -46.45 -14.10 12.51
CA THR A 19 -46.20 -12.67 12.27
C THR A 19 -46.15 -11.87 13.58
N LEU A 20 -46.98 -12.22 14.56
CA LEU A 20 -47.02 -11.53 15.85
C LEU A 20 -45.75 -11.82 16.66
N ILE A 21 -45.28 -13.08 16.65
CA ILE A 21 -44.00 -13.46 17.27
C ILE A 21 -42.82 -12.75 16.61
N ALA A 22 -42.78 -12.68 15.28
CA ALA A 22 -41.73 -11.99 14.54
C ALA A 22 -41.68 -10.48 14.87
N VAL A 23 -42.84 -9.82 14.97
CA VAL A 23 -42.91 -8.40 15.38
C VAL A 23 -42.43 -8.21 16.82
N CYS A 24 -42.81 -9.09 17.75
CA CYS A 24 -42.33 -9.03 19.14
C CYS A 24 -40.81 -9.22 19.24
N LEU A 25 -40.24 -10.17 18.49
CA LEU A 25 -38.80 -10.39 18.45
C LEU A 25 -38.06 -9.19 17.85
N PHE A 26 -38.61 -8.58 16.81
CA PHE A 26 -38.03 -7.37 16.19
C PHE A 26 -38.01 -6.19 17.16
N ILE A 27 -39.10 -5.97 17.90
CA ILE A 27 -39.18 -4.93 18.94
C ILE A 27 -38.19 -5.21 20.08
N ALA A 28 -38.05 -6.47 20.49
CA ALA A 28 -37.08 -6.87 21.51
C ALA A 28 -35.63 -6.63 21.05
N LEU A 29 -35.32 -6.92 19.78
CA LEU A 29 -34.02 -6.66 19.18
C LEU A 29 -33.70 -5.16 19.16
N ILE A 30 -34.65 -4.31 18.73
CA ILE A 30 -34.49 -2.85 18.78
C ILE A 30 -34.27 -2.38 20.23
N ALA A 31 -35.02 -2.90 21.19
CA ALA A 31 -34.89 -2.51 22.59
C ALA A 31 -33.54 -2.93 23.22
N VAL A 32 -32.95 -4.03 22.77
CA VAL A 32 -31.60 -4.46 23.18
C VAL A 32 -30.53 -3.63 22.47
N SER A 33 -30.66 -3.38 21.17
CA SER A 33 -29.73 -2.55 20.41
C SER A 33 -29.66 -1.10 20.90
N LEU A 34 -30.78 -0.55 21.40
CA LEU A 34 -30.82 0.79 21.97
C LEU A 34 -30.33 0.86 23.43
N LYS A 35 -30.02 -0.29 24.06
CA LYS A 35 -29.62 -0.37 25.47
C LYS A 35 -28.12 -0.48 25.69
N GLU A 36 -27.32 -0.55 24.62
CA GLU A 36 -25.88 -0.46 24.74
C GLU A 36 -25.47 1.00 24.95
N THR A 37 -25.63 1.48 26.18
CA THR A 37 -24.84 2.62 26.63
C THR A 37 -23.48 2.07 27.10
N PRO A 38 -22.37 2.46 26.47
CA PRO A 38 -21.06 2.01 26.89
C PRO A 38 -20.82 2.43 28.34
N LYS A 39 -20.36 1.48 29.17
CA LYS A 39 -20.02 1.78 30.56
C LYS A 39 -18.81 2.74 30.56
N PRO A 40 -18.86 3.85 31.30
CA PRO A 40 -17.75 4.81 31.31
C PRO A 40 -16.50 4.14 31.90
N VAL A 41 -15.44 4.08 31.10
CA VAL A 41 -14.12 3.64 31.53
C VAL A 41 -13.48 4.79 32.30
N ARG A 42 -13.13 4.56 33.57
CA ARG A 42 -12.44 5.57 34.39
C ARG A 42 -10.97 5.62 34.01
N THR A 43 -10.48 6.78 33.58
CA THR A 43 -9.05 7.04 33.42
C THR A 43 -8.49 7.81 34.61
N CYS A 44 -7.21 7.59 34.91
CA CYS A 44 -6.48 8.34 35.93
C CYS A 44 -5.96 9.65 35.34
N GLY A 45 -6.57 10.77 35.75
CA GLY A 45 -6.06 12.11 35.50
C GLY A 45 -6.63 13.05 36.55
N LYS A 46 -5.78 13.79 37.26
CA LYS A 46 -6.21 14.83 38.20
C LYS A 46 -6.84 15.96 37.39
N THR A 47 -8.17 15.98 37.29
CA THR A 47 -8.88 17.19 36.88
C THR A 47 -8.66 18.23 37.97
N GLY A 48 -7.88 19.26 37.65
CA GLY A 48 -7.85 20.48 38.44
C GLY A 48 -9.27 21.01 38.61
N ASP A 49 -9.56 21.39 39.84
CA ASP A 49 -10.82 21.89 40.37
C ASP A 49 -11.35 23.08 39.54
N ARG A 50 -12.07 22.78 38.46
CA ARG A 50 -13.01 23.69 37.80
C ARG A 50 -14.28 22.92 37.46
N ASP A 51 -15.26 23.24 38.26
CA ASP A 51 -16.66 22.83 38.27
C ASP A 51 -17.33 23.03 36.89
N THR A 52 -17.21 22.05 36.00
CA THR A 52 -18.21 21.77 34.96
C THR A 52 -18.35 20.26 34.87
N GLY A 53 -19.49 19.75 35.35
CA GLY A 53 -19.77 18.32 35.52
C GLY A 53 -19.83 17.51 34.22
N GLY A 54 -18.67 17.25 33.65
CA GLY A 54 -18.43 16.25 32.62
C GLY A 54 -17.24 15.41 33.06
N ALA A 55 -17.51 14.31 33.75
CA ALA A 55 -16.48 13.35 34.13
C ALA A 55 -15.92 12.70 32.86
N GLY A 56 -14.85 13.26 32.28
CA GLY A 56 -13.97 12.61 31.29
C GLY A 56 -14.67 11.67 30.31
N VAL A 57 -15.80 12.10 29.76
CA VAL A 57 -16.49 11.36 28.70
C VAL A 57 -15.67 11.62 27.45
N ILE A 58 -15.17 10.56 26.80
CA ILE A 58 -14.75 10.67 25.41
C ILE A 58 -16.05 10.96 24.67
N GLU A 59 -16.28 12.23 24.39
CA GLU A 59 -17.35 12.64 23.51
C GLU A 59 -16.84 12.27 22.11
N ASP A 60 -17.48 11.31 21.45
CA ASP A 60 -17.12 10.90 20.07
C ASP A 60 -17.33 12.03 19.04
N ALA A 61 -17.81 13.20 19.50
CA ALA A 61 -17.99 14.39 18.70
C ALA A 61 -16.72 15.25 18.69
N GLU A 62 -16.33 15.69 17.49
CA GLU A 62 -15.22 16.63 17.35
C GLU A 62 -15.49 17.93 18.14
N PRO A 63 -14.52 18.42 18.93
CA PRO A 63 -14.70 19.65 19.71
C PRO A 63 -14.81 20.86 18.78
N GLU A 64 -15.73 21.78 19.07
CA GLU A 64 -15.84 23.06 18.35
C GLU A 64 -14.56 23.91 18.47
N LEU A 65 -13.86 23.75 19.60
CA LEU A 65 -12.59 24.40 19.93
C LEU A 65 -11.56 23.31 20.25
N PRO A 66 -10.85 22.78 19.24
CA PRO A 66 -9.87 21.73 19.46
C PRO A 66 -8.73 22.22 20.34
N GLY A 67 -8.31 21.36 21.27
CA GLY A 67 -7.16 21.61 22.13
C GLY A 67 -5.86 21.70 21.34
N LEU A 68 -4.79 22.14 22.02
CA LEU A 68 -3.48 22.37 21.41
C LEU A 68 -2.91 21.14 20.67
N PHE A 69 -3.10 19.96 21.26
CA PHE A 69 -2.61 18.67 20.78
C PHE A 69 -3.72 17.80 20.18
N HIS A 70 -4.91 18.36 19.98
CA HIS A 70 -5.98 17.64 19.33
C HIS A 70 -5.71 17.60 17.83
N ASP A 71 -5.87 16.45 17.19
CA ASP A 71 -5.69 16.32 15.74
C ASP A 71 -6.62 17.25 14.95
N LEU A 72 -6.35 17.39 13.66
CA LEU A 72 -7.15 18.26 12.79
C LEU A 72 -8.60 17.78 12.72
N THR A 73 -9.54 18.69 12.99
CA THR A 73 -10.98 18.40 12.87
C THR A 73 -11.40 18.34 11.41
N THR A 74 -12.51 17.66 11.12
CA THR A 74 -13.10 17.59 9.78
C THR A 74 -13.36 18.99 9.20
N LYS A 75 -13.79 19.93 10.04
CA LYS A 75 -14.01 21.32 9.65
C LYS A 75 -12.71 22.03 9.25
N GLU A 76 -11.64 21.81 10.01
CA GLU A 76 -10.31 22.36 9.71
C GLU A 76 -9.76 21.81 8.41
N LEU A 77 -9.82 20.48 8.21
CA LEU A 77 -9.39 19.82 6.99
C LEU A 77 -10.18 20.29 5.77
N THR A 78 -11.50 20.44 5.89
CA THR A 78 -12.36 20.90 4.79
C THR A 78 -12.01 22.33 4.37
N ASN A 79 -11.90 23.25 5.33
CA ASN A 79 -11.55 24.65 5.06
C ASN A 79 -10.14 24.77 4.48
N LEU A 80 -9.18 24.01 5.03
CA LEU A 80 -7.81 23.98 4.53
C LEU A 80 -7.76 23.44 3.10
N ARG A 81 -8.46 22.34 2.80
CA ARG A 81 -8.52 21.80 1.43
C ARG A 81 -9.09 22.83 0.46
N SER A 82 -10.21 23.48 0.80
CA SER A 82 -10.77 24.54 -0.05
C SER A 82 -9.81 25.71 -0.25
N PHE A 83 -9.05 26.10 0.79
CA PHE A 83 -8.01 27.12 0.66
C PHE A 83 -6.93 26.68 -0.34
N LEU A 84 -6.38 25.46 -0.19
CA LEU A 84 -5.32 24.91 -1.04
C LEU A 84 -5.74 24.76 -2.51
N GLU A 85 -7.00 24.39 -2.76
CA GLU A 85 -7.60 24.30 -4.09
C GLU A 85 -7.76 25.70 -4.73
N SER A 86 -8.00 26.75 -3.93
CA SER A 86 -8.25 28.11 -4.42
C SER A 86 -7.00 29.01 -4.51
N ASP A 87 -5.93 28.66 -3.80
CA ASP A 87 -4.70 29.46 -3.76
C ASP A 87 -3.98 29.38 -5.12
N PRO A 88 -3.69 30.53 -5.77
CA PRO A 88 -3.13 30.53 -7.12
C PRO A 88 -1.68 30.02 -7.23
N GLU A 89 -0.93 30.00 -6.12
CA GLU A 89 0.45 29.52 -6.09
C GLU A 89 0.51 28.00 -5.83
N ILE A 90 -0.42 27.51 -5.00
CA ILE A 90 -0.53 26.10 -4.66
C ILE A 90 -1.34 25.35 -5.71
N ASN A 91 -2.54 25.84 -6.03
CA ASN A 91 -3.49 25.29 -6.99
C ASN A 91 -3.58 23.76 -6.89
N ALA A 92 -3.81 23.26 -5.67
CA ALA A 92 -3.87 21.83 -5.43
C ALA A 92 -5.10 21.25 -6.15
N THR A 93 -4.85 20.35 -7.09
CA THR A 93 -5.91 19.67 -7.83
C THR A 93 -6.63 18.69 -6.92
N ARG A 94 -7.95 18.73 -7.02
CA ARG A 94 -8.83 17.81 -6.33
C ARG A 94 -8.86 16.50 -7.11
N LEU A 95 -8.14 15.51 -6.61
CA LEU A 95 -8.22 14.15 -7.14
C LEU A 95 -9.59 13.56 -6.78
N SER A 96 -10.32 13.08 -7.78
CA SER A 96 -11.49 12.22 -7.56
C SER A 96 -11.04 10.77 -7.39
N ILE A 97 -11.92 9.91 -6.87
CA ILE A 97 -11.64 8.47 -6.74
C ILE A 97 -11.30 7.85 -8.12
N ASP A 98 -11.90 8.36 -9.20
CA ASP A 98 -11.60 7.92 -10.55
C ASP A 98 -10.23 8.44 -11.06
N ASP A 99 -9.78 9.60 -10.56
CA ASP A 99 -8.44 10.17 -10.87
C ASP A 99 -7.31 9.53 -10.03
N GLU A 100 -7.61 8.94 -8.87
CA GLU A 100 -6.63 8.24 -8.03
C GLU A 100 -6.01 7.02 -8.73
N LEU A 101 -6.67 6.52 -9.79
CA LEU A 101 -6.18 5.46 -10.68
C LEU A 101 -5.59 6.00 -11.99
N GLY A 102 -5.68 7.31 -12.22
CA GLY A 102 -5.26 7.95 -13.47
C GLY A 102 -3.78 8.34 -13.47
N ARG A 103 -3.01 7.81 -14.43
CA ARG A 103 -1.60 8.17 -14.65
C ARG A 103 -1.35 9.69 -14.81
N ASP A 104 -2.35 10.43 -15.29
CA ASP A 104 -2.25 11.88 -15.52
C ASP A 104 -2.26 12.69 -14.21
N ALA A 105 -2.74 12.11 -13.10
CA ALA A 105 -2.73 12.75 -11.78
C ALA A 105 -1.30 13.03 -11.28
N LEU A 106 -0.32 12.21 -11.69
CA LEU A 106 1.09 12.40 -11.33
C LEU A 106 1.69 13.68 -11.92
N LEU A 107 1.12 14.20 -13.01
CA LEU A 107 1.52 15.46 -13.66
C LEU A 107 0.88 16.70 -13.02
N GLN A 108 0.02 16.51 -12.02
CA GLN A 108 -0.70 17.60 -11.36
C GLN A 108 -0.04 17.97 -10.02
N SER A 109 -0.47 19.10 -9.47
CA SER A 109 -0.25 19.44 -8.07
C SER A 109 -1.32 18.79 -7.22
N TYR A 110 -0.99 17.99 -6.22
CA TYR A 110 -2.00 17.47 -5.28
C TYR A 110 -1.46 17.33 -3.87
N VAL A 111 -2.40 17.28 -2.91
CA VAL A 111 -2.10 17.08 -1.49
C VAL A 111 -1.88 15.60 -1.24
N SER A 112 -0.71 15.24 -0.73
CA SER A 112 -0.40 13.86 -0.33
C SER A 112 -0.72 13.62 1.15
N VAL A 113 -0.31 14.52 2.04
CA VAL A 113 -0.49 14.39 3.49
C VAL A 113 -0.90 15.74 4.07
N VAL A 114 -1.81 15.70 5.04
CA VAL A 114 -2.15 16.84 5.90
C VAL A 114 -2.11 16.35 7.34
N ASP A 115 -1.40 17.08 8.19
CA ASP A 115 -1.28 16.75 9.61
C ASP A 115 -1.22 18.03 10.46
N LEU A 116 -1.43 17.90 11.78
CA LEU A 116 -1.31 19.01 12.73
C LEU A 116 0.15 19.48 12.82
N TYR A 117 0.39 20.76 12.57
CA TYR A 117 1.70 21.34 12.82
C TYR A 117 1.79 21.78 14.28
N LEU A 118 2.51 21.00 15.08
CA LEU A 118 2.65 21.25 16.50
C LEU A 118 3.41 22.56 16.79
N PRO A 119 2.97 23.35 17.79
CA PRO A 119 3.70 24.53 18.23
C PRO A 119 5.02 24.13 18.90
N THR A 120 5.90 25.11 19.09
CA THR A 120 7.12 24.86 19.86
C THR A 120 6.78 24.47 21.30
N LYS A 121 7.61 23.60 21.89
CA LYS A 121 7.43 23.19 23.30
C LYS A 121 7.40 24.40 24.24
N SER A 122 8.21 25.42 23.99
CA SER A 122 8.23 26.64 24.79
C SER A 122 6.92 27.41 24.74
N ASP A 123 6.32 27.56 23.55
CA ASP A 123 5.06 28.29 23.40
C ASP A 123 3.89 27.50 23.99
N ALA A 124 3.90 26.17 23.81
CA ALA A 124 2.93 25.27 24.41
C ALA A 124 2.95 25.38 25.95
N LEU A 125 4.13 25.30 26.57
CA LEU A 125 4.28 25.42 28.03
C LEU A 125 3.93 26.83 28.54
N ALA A 126 4.30 27.88 27.81
CA ALA A 126 3.90 29.25 28.18
C ALA A 126 2.38 29.40 28.21
N HIS A 127 1.68 28.80 27.25
CA HIS A 127 0.21 28.78 27.25
C HIS A 127 -0.36 27.96 28.42
N LEU A 128 0.11 26.71 28.59
CA LEU A 128 -0.47 25.75 29.53
C LEU A 128 -0.18 26.11 31.01
N ASP A 129 1.06 26.51 31.32
CA ASP A 129 1.51 26.68 32.71
C ASP A 129 1.52 28.15 33.15
N GLN A 130 1.80 29.06 32.20
CA GLN A 130 2.02 30.48 32.51
C GLN A 130 0.82 31.36 32.12
N GLY A 131 -0.22 30.78 31.52
CA GLY A 131 -1.44 31.49 31.15
C GLY A 131 -1.27 32.47 29.98
N HIS A 132 -0.24 32.29 29.14
CA HIS A 132 -0.10 33.05 27.91
C HIS A 132 -1.22 32.70 26.91
N PRO A 133 -1.50 33.56 25.90
CA PRO A 133 -2.43 33.21 24.83
C PRO A 133 -2.01 31.93 24.09
N PRO A 134 -2.97 31.15 23.55
CA PRO A 134 -2.65 29.94 22.79
C PRO A 134 -1.82 30.30 21.55
N PRO A 135 -0.80 29.49 21.21
CA PRO A 135 -0.06 29.67 19.97
C PRO A 135 -0.99 29.41 18.77
N PRO A 136 -0.64 29.94 17.58
CA PRO A 136 -1.44 29.71 16.38
C PRO A 136 -1.51 28.20 16.09
N ARG A 137 -2.73 27.72 15.86
CA ARG A 137 -2.99 26.35 15.43
C ARG A 137 -2.81 26.28 13.92
N GLU A 138 -1.92 25.42 13.44
CA GLU A 138 -1.53 25.33 12.03
C GLU A 138 -1.52 23.87 11.57
N ALA A 139 -1.56 23.65 10.26
CA ALA A 139 -1.42 22.34 9.64
C ALA A 139 -0.13 22.26 8.82
N LEU A 140 0.52 21.11 8.83
CA LEU A 140 1.56 20.73 7.89
C LEU A 140 0.90 20.08 6.68
N VAL A 141 1.24 20.54 5.48
CA VAL A 141 0.71 20.07 4.20
C VAL A 141 1.88 19.63 3.34
N ILE A 142 1.87 18.38 2.90
CA ILE A 142 2.85 17.84 1.94
C ILE A 142 2.18 17.76 0.57
N LEU A 143 2.76 18.44 -0.40
CA LEU A 143 2.28 18.55 -1.77
C LEU A 143 3.24 17.84 -2.71
N PHE A 144 2.71 17.00 -3.60
CA PHE A 144 3.45 16.51 -4.76
C PHE A 144 3.16 17.45 -5.92
N ARG A 145 4.21 18.12 -6.41
CA ARG A 145 4.15 19.17 -7.44
C ARG A 145 4.62 18.60 -8.77
N GLY A 146 3.81 17.73 -9.37
CA GLY A 146 4.04 17.18 -10.71
C GLY A 146 3.88 18.22 -11.83
N ASP A 147 3.15 19.29 -11.53
CA ASP A 147 2.92 20.44 -12.41
C ASP A 147 4.17 21.32 -12.65
N LYS A 148 5.21 21.15 -11.82
CA LYS A 148 6.46 21.91 -11.92
C LYS A 148 7.49 21.22 -12.80
N SER A 149 8.42 22.02 -13.33
CA SER A 149 9.56 21.52 -14.10
C SER A 149 10.88 22.07 -13.50
N PRO A 150 11.72 21.22 -12.87
CA PRO A 150 11.47 19.81 -12.55
C PRO A 150 10.35 19.65 -11.50
N ALA A 151 9.73 18.46 -11.45
CA ALA A 151 8.76 18.12 -10.42
C ALA A 151 9.43 18.09 -9.04
N VAL A 152 8.67 18.41 -7.98
CA VAL A 152 9.20 18.50 -6.61
C VAL A 152 8.17 18.09 -5.55
N VAL A 153 8.64 17.83 -4.33
CA VAL A 153 7.79 17.72 -3.14
C VAL A 153 7.94 19.01 -2.32
N GLU A 154 6.82 19.63 -1.96
CA GLU A 154 6.78 20.83 -1.13
C GLU A 154 6.10 20.54 0.21
N GLU A 155 6.68 21.08 1.27
CA GLU A 155 6.07 21.03 2.59
C GLU A 155 5.71 22.44 3.02
N ARG A 156 4.44 22.65 3.34
CA ARG A 156 3.91 23.97 3.70
C ARG A 156 3.25 23.92 5.07
N VAL A 157 3.44 24.97 5.84
CA VAL A 157 2.69 25.20 7.08
C VAL A 157 1.60 26.22 6.78
N CYS A 158 0.36 25.82 7.00
CA CYS A 158 -0.84 26.55 6.66
C CYS A 158 -1.64 26.90 7.91
N GLY A 159 -2.10 28.14 8.02
CA GLY A 159 -2.90 28.57 9.14
C GLY A 159 -3.17 30.07 9.17
N PRO A 160 -3.67 30.57 10.32
CA PRO A 160 -4.18 29.80 11.45
C PRO A 160 -5.47 29.03 11.10
N LEU A 161 -5.74 27.93 11.81
CA LEU A 161 -6.97 27.14 11.69
C LEU A 161 -8.09 27.67 12.60
N PRO A 162 -9.38 27.49 12.26
CA PRO A 162 -9.93 26.81 11.08
C PRO A 162 -10.05 27.70 9.82
N ASN A 163 -9.78 29.00 9.92
CA ASN A 163 -9.91 29.95 8.81
C ASN A 163 -8.52 30.28 8.27
N VAL A 164 -8.03 29.42 7.38
CA VAL A 164 -6.67 29.52 6.81
C VAL A 164 -6.48 30.85 6.11
N VAL A 165 -5.43 31.57 6.48
CA VAL A 165 -5.11 32.89 5.91
C VAL A 165 -3.97 32.77 4.90
N SER A 166 -2.98 31.94 5.20
CA SER A 166 -1.85 31.72 4.31
C SER A 166 -1.17 30.37 4.55
N CYS A 167 -0.39 29.97 3.56
CA CYS A 167 0.54 28.85 3.64
C CYS A 167 1.94 29.36 3.35
N ARG A 168 2.93 28.88 4.11
CA ARG A 168 4.34 29.20 3.90
C ARG A 168 5.16 27.93 3.77
N MET A 169 6.25 27.98 3.00
CA MET A 169 7.20 26.88 2.96
C MET A 169 7.76 26.60 4.35
N LEU A 170 7.73 25.32 4.76
CA LEU A 170 8.34 24.86 6.00
C LEU A 170 9.85 25.11 5.92
N LYS A 171 10.38 25.80 6.92
CA LYS A 171 11.82 26.04 7.06
C LYS A 171 12.38 25.08 8.10
N SER A 172 13.42 24.35 7.73
CA SER A 172 14.14 23.47 8.64
C SER A 172 15.65 23.61 8.42
N PRO A 173 16.46 23.62 9.49
CA PRO A 173 17.92 23.68 9.37
C PRO A 173 18.52 22.34 8.89
N LYS A 174 17.78 21.22 9.05
CA LYS A 174 18.29 19.87 8.78
C LYS A 174 17.94 19.36 7.38
N ARG A 175 16.87 19.87 6.77
CA ARG A 175 16.33 19.35 5.51
C ARG A 175 15.96 20.48 4.56
N ARG A 176 16.22 20.25 3.27
CA ARG A 176 15.87 21.18 2.19
C ARG A 176 14.37 21.12 1.93
N ASN A 177 13.81 22.22 1.44
CA ASN A 177 12.44 22.31 0.98
C ASN A 177 12.39 23.37 -0.13
N PRO A 178 11.98 23.04 -1.37
CA PRO A 178 11.43 21.75 -1.82
C PRO A 178 12.45 20.59 -1.81
N VAL A 179 11.92 19.38 -1.90
CA VAL A 179 12.66 18.11 -1.99
C VAL A 179 12.48 17.52 -3.39
N GLU A 180 13.46 16.74 -3.85
CA GLU A 180 13.42 16.04 -5.14
C GLU A 180 12.24 15.06 -5.22
N TYR A 181 11.54 15.03 -6.36
CA TYR A 181 10.31 14.25 -6.55
C TYR A 181 10.48 12.73 -6.42
N SER A 182 11.68 12.23 -6.70
CA SER A 182 12.09 10.83 -6.56
C SER A 182 12.08 10.31 -5.13
N LEU A 183 12.16 11.20 -4.12
CA LEU A 183 12.16 10.83 -2.69
C LEU A 183 10.75 10.65 -2.11
N ARG A 184 9.71 10.91 -2.89
CA ARG A 184 8.33 10.75 -2.42
C ARG A 184 8.01 9.27 -2.10
N PRO A 185 7.16 9.02 -1.09
CA PRO A 185 6.57 7.69 -0.90
C PRO A 185 5.88 7.20 -2.18
N PHE A 186 6.04 5.91 -2.46
CA PHE A 186 5.30 5.25 -3.55
C PHE A 186 3.81 5.25 -3.21
N ASN A 187 2.96 5.63 -4.16
CA ASN A 187 1.53 5.85 -3.93
C ASN A 187 0.65 5.13 -4.97
N MET A 188 -0.67 5.14 -4.75
CA MET A 188 -1.62 4.40 -5.60
C MET A 188 -1.67 4.91 -7.05
N MET A 189 -1.45 6.21 -7.28
CA MET A 189 -1.38 6.75 -8.64
C MET A 189 -0.13 6.24 -9.37
N GLU A 190 1.02 6.20 -8.69
CA GLU A 190 2.26 5.62 -9.22
C GLU A 190 2.11 4.11 -9.46
N PHE A 191 1.38 3.41 -8.60
CA PHE A 191 1.05 2.00 -8.78
C PHE A 191 0.14 1.75 -9.99
N GLY A 192 -0.93 2.53 -10.14
CA GLY A 192 -1.80 2.43 -11.31
C GLY A 192 -1.05 2.74 -12.62
N ALA A 193 -0.18 3.76 -12.60
CA ALA A 193 0.65 4.10 -13.74
C ALA A 193 1.69 3.01 -14.08
N LEU A 194 2.28 2.38 -13.07
CA LEU A 194 3.18 1.23 -13.22
C LEU A 194 2.44 0.07 -13.92
N ILE A 195 1.24 -0.26 -13.48
CA ILE A 195 0.43 -1.32 -14.08
C ILE A 195 0.08 -0.99 -15.54
N GLU A 196 -0.57 0.15 -15.77
CA GLU A 196 -1.14 0.46 -17.08
C GLU A 196 -0.07 0.76 -18.14
N VAL A 197 0.93 1.56 -17.81
CA VAL A 197 1.93 2.01 -18.79
C VAL A 197 3.06 1.01 -18.92
N LEU A 198 3.63 0.57 -17.80
CA LEU A 198 4.81 -0.29 -17.84
C LEU A 198 4.43 -1.76 -18.04
N LEU A 199 3.58 -2.33 -17.18
CA LEU A 199 3.29 -3.77 -17.21
C LEU A 199 2.36 -4.16 -18.36
N HIS A 200 1.18 -3.56 -18.44
CA HIS A 200 0.18 -3.82 -19.49
C HIS A 200 0.56 -3.26 -20.86
N GLY A 201 1.39 -2.20 -20.87
CA GLY A 201 1.89 -1.59 -22.10
C GLY A 201 3.23 -2.16 -22.52
N VAL A 202 4.32 -1.55 -22.03
CA VAL A 202 5.69 -1.78 -22.51
C VAL A 202 6.15 -3.23 -22.34
N VAL A 203 5.89 -3.84 -21.18
CA VAL A 203 6.35 -5.20 -20.85
C VAL A 203 5.50 -6.23 -21.57
N GLU A 204 4.18 -6.09 -21.56
CA GLU A 204 3.29 -7.02 -22.28
C GLU A 204 3.60 -7.02 -23.78
N GLU A 205 3.78 -5.85 -24.41
CA GLU A 205 4.12 -5.75 -25.83
C GLU A 205 5.41 -6.50 -26.17
N LYS A 206 6.41 -6.44 -25.28
CA LYS A 206 7.76 -6.93 -25.57
C LYS A 206 8.06 -8.33 -25.06
N LEU A 207 7.53 -8.69 -23.89
CA LEU A 207 7.83 -9.93 -23.18
C LEU A 207 6.59 -10.80 -22.97
N GLY A 208 5.38 -10.33 -23.30
CA GLY A 208 4.14 -11.08 -23.08
C GLY A 208 4.12 -12.48 -23.69
N PHE A 209 4.71 -12.66 -24.88
CA PHE A 209 4.81 -13.97 -25.52
C PHE A 209 5.71 -14.92 -24.72
N LEU A 210 6.87 -14.43 -24.27
CA LEU A 210 7.87 -15.20 -23.52
C LEU A 210 7.32 -15.60 -22.16
N LEU A 211 6.65 -14.68 -21.46
CA LEU A 211 6.04 -14.96 -20.16
C LEU A 211 4.97 -16.06 -20.27
N ARG A 212 4.12 -16.01 -21.31
CA ARG A 212 3.11 -17.05 -21.55
C ARG A 212 3.73 -18.40 -21.89
N GLU A 213 4.80 -18.42 -22.66
CA GLU A 213 5.51 -19.66 -23.01
C GLU A 213 6.19 -20.27 -21.79
N SER A 214 6.83 -19.45 -20.96
CA SER A 214 7.63 -19.89 -19.82
C SER A 214 6.79 -20.23 -18.59
N PHE A 215 5.72 -19.47 -18.34
CA PHE A 215 4.96 -19.53 -17.09
C PHE A 215 3.46 -19.78 -17.30
N GLY A 216 2.97 -19.81 -18.54
CA GLY A 216 1.55 -20.00 -18.88
C GLY A 216 0.67 -18.75 -18.76
N ILE A 217 1.22 -17.63 -18.30
CA ILE A 217 0.50 -16.41 -17.91
C ILE A 217 1.41 -15.17 -18.11
N SER A 218 0.83 -13.97 -18.24
CA SER A 218 1.58 -12.71 -18.31
C SER A 218 0.89 -11.62 -17.47
N TYR A 219 1.34 -10.37 -17.56
CA TYR A 219 0.72 -9.25 -16.84
C TYR A 219 -0.60 -8.78 -17.44
N ALA A 220 -0.84 -8.99 -18.75
CA ALA A 220 -2.05 -8.53 -19.42
C ALA A 220 -2.61 -9.54 -20.43
N ASN A 221 -3.86 -9.33 -20.86
CA ASN A 221 -4.58 -10.19 -21.81
C ASN A 221 -4.63 -11.67 -21.36
N CYS A 222 -4.91 -11.91 -20.08
CA CYS A 222 -4.92 -13.25 -19.50
C CYS A 222 -6.32 -13.87 -19.57
N LYS A 223 -6.38 -15.20 -19.59
CA LYS A 223 -7.66 -15.93 -19.56
C LYS A 223 -8.28 -15.76 -18.17
N GLU A 224 -9.59 -15.52 -18.13
CA GLU A 224 -10.37 -15.44 -16.87
C GLU A 224 -9.86 -14.36 -15.88
N ASN A 225 -9.14 -13.34 -16.38
CA ASN A 225 -8.51 -12.26 -15.60
C ASN A 225 -7.48 -12.72 -14.55
N LEU A 226 -7.00 -13.96 -14.66
CA LEU A 226 -5.87 -14.44 -13.87
C LEU A 226 -4.60 -13.98 -14.57
N CYS A 227 -4.09 -12.79 -14.21
CA CYS A 227 -2.80 -12.26 -14.65
C CYS A 227 -1.75 -12.36 -13.54
N LEU A 228 -0.47 -12.29 -13.89
CA LEU A 228 0.61 -12.28 -12.90
C LEU A 228 0.37 -11.17 -11.86
N ASP A 229 0.42 -11.55 -10.59
CA ASP A 229 0.46 -10.61 -9.48
C ASP A 229 1.92 -10.16 -9.26
N PHE A 230 2.12 -9.15 -8.45
CA PHE A 230 3.45 -8.68 -8.12
C PHE A 230 3.52 -7.97 -6.77
N PHE A 231 4.69 -8.06 -6.15
CA PHE A 231 5.08 -7.11 -5.11
C PHE A 231 6.23 -6.25 -5.59
N THR A 232 6.42 -5.11 -4.93
CA THR A 232 7.45 -4.15 -5.30
C THR A 232 8.47 -3.97 -4.18
N THR A 233 9.72 -3.72 -4.56
CA THR A 233 10.80 -3.40 -3.61
C THR A 233 11.54 -2.16 -4.07
N PRO A 234 11.40 -1.02 -3.35
CA PRO A 234 12.04 0.22 -3.75
C PRO A 234 13.55 0.12 -3.57
N VAL A 235 14.30 0.62 -4.55
CA VAL A 235 15.76 0.76 -4.44
C VAL A 235 16.06 2.12 -3.84
N SER A 236 16.81 2.14 -2.74
CA SER A 236 17.21 3.39 -2.09
C SER A 236 17.94 4.30 -3.06
N THR A 237 17.54 5.58 -3.11
CA THR A 237 18.18 6.60 -3.94
C THR A 237 19.66 6.79 -3.57
N GLY A 238 20.06 6.46 -2.34
CA GLY A 238 21.45 6.45 -1.90
C GLY A 238 22.33 5.43 -2.65
N LEU A 239 21.75 4.33 -3.13
CA LEU A 239 22.46 3.33 -3.95
C LEU A 239 22.61 3.77 -5.41
N LEU A 240 21.69 4.60 -5.90
CA LEU A 240 21.62 5.02 -7.31
C LEU A 240 22.62 6.14 -7.67
N ARG A 241 23.33 6.71 -6.69
CA ARG A 241 24.33 7.80 -6.83
C ARG A 241 23.79 9.12 -7.42
N ASP A 242 22.59 9.15 -7.98
CA ASP A 242 21.81 10.36 -8.30
C ASP A 242 20.49 10.32 -7.53
N ILE A 243 20.27 11.33 -6.69
CA ILE A 243 19.08 11.45 -5.85
C ILE A 243 17.80 11.57 -6.66
N ARG A 244 17.87 12.00 -7.93
CA ARG A 244 16.72 12.13 -8.85
C ARG A 244 16.31 10.81 -9.48
N GLN A 245 17.16 9.79 -9.40
CA GLN A 245 16.79 8.47 -9.90
C GLN A 245 15.90 7.75 -8.92
N ARG A 246 14.95 6.99 -9.45
CA ARG A 246 14.00 6.16 -8.74
C ARG A 246 13.91 4.83 -9.47
N ARG A 247 14.24 3.76 -8.75
CA ARG A 247 14.17 2.39 -9.24
C ARG A 247 13.31 1.56 -8.32
N LEU A 248 12.57 0.63 -8.91
CA LEU A 248 11.65 -0.24 -8.20
C LEU A 248 11.77 -1.65 -8.78
N TRP A 249 12.16 -2.63 -7.96
CA TRP A 249 12.02 -4.01 -8.38
C TRP A 249 10.56 -4.41 -8.37
N VAL A 250 10.10 -5.04 -9.44
CA VAL A 250 8.75 -5.60 -9.60
C VAL A 250 8.92 -7.11 -9.74
N TRP A 251 8.49 -7.87 -8.74
CA TRP A 251 8.67 -9.33 -8.67
C TRP A 251 7.36 -10.02 -9.05
N ALA A 252 7.37 -10.87 -10.08
CA ALA A 252 6.17 -11.56 -10.55
C ALA A 252 5.79 -12.76 -9.66
N HIS A 253 4.49 -12.97 -9.48
CA HIS A 253 3.90 -14.07 -8.72
C HIS A 253 2.69 -14.63 -9.45
N TYR A 254 2.36 -15.87 -9.14
CA TYR A 254 1.07 -16.42 -9.57
C TYR A 254 -0.09 -15.75 -8.81
N PRO A 255 -1.22 -15.47 -9.48
CA PRO A 255 -2.40 -14.85 -8.86
C PRO A 255 -3.19 -15.86 -8.03
N VAL A 256 -2.61 -16.28 -6.92
CA VAL A 256 -3.21 -17.20 -5.94
C VAL A 256 -3.21 -16.55 -4.57
N GLU A 257 -3.99 -17.11 -3.65
CA GLU A 257 -4.01 -16.65 -2.26
C GLU A 257 -2.59 -16.65 -1.68
N PHE A 258 -2.23 -15.58 -0.96
CA PHE A 258 -0.87 -15.37 -0.46
C PHE A 258 0.22 -15.47 -1.55
N PHE A 259 -0.01 -14.79 -2.68
CA PHE A 259 0.83 -14.82 -3.90
C PHE A 259 2.35 -14.73 -3.66
N ILE A 260 2.82 -14.05 -2.60
CA ILE A 260 4.25 -13.94 -2.24
C ILE A 260 4.92 -15.33 -2.05
N LEU A 261 4.16 -16.36 -1.65
CA LEU A 261 4.65 -17.74 -1.52
C LEU A 261 4.73 -18.49 -2.86
N HIS A 262 4.27 -17.87 -3.94
CA HIS A 262 4.20 -18.43 -5.28
C HIS A 262 4.93 -17.55 -6.29
N PRO A 263 6.24 -17.28 -6.08
CA PRO A 263 7.02 -16.46 -6.97
C PRO A 263 7.18 -17.13 -8.32
N VAL A 264 7.20 -16.30 -9.35
CA VAL A 264 7.67 -16.65 -10.68
C VAL A 264 9.13 -16.20 -10.76
N ASP A 265 9.99 -16.98 -11.42
CA ASP A 265 11.41 -16.64 -11.59
C ASP A 265 11.59 -15.55 -12.67
N PHE A 266 10.95 -14.41 -12.44
CA PHE A 266 10.91 -13.24 -13.29
C PHE A 266 10.73 -11.96 -12.45
N ALA A 267 11.59 -10.97 -12.68
CA ALA A 267 11.43 -9.65 -12.08
C ALA A 267 12.00 -8.55 -12.99
N LEU A 268 11.50 -7.33 -12.80
CA LEU A 268 11.89 -6.16 -13.57
C LEU A 268 12.43 -5.07 -12.65
N LEU A 269 13.54 -4.44 -13.04
CA LEU A 269 13.99 -3.21 -12.41
C LEU A 269 13.37 -2.02 -13.17
N ALA A 270 12.24 -1.53 -12.67
CA ALA A 270 11.50 -0.43 -13.24
C ALA A 270 12.22 0.92 -13.03
N VAL A 271 12.14 1.79 -14.04
CA VAL A 271 12.66 3.16 -14.05
C VAL A 271 11.48 4.13 -13.91
N LEU A 272 11.48 4.93 -12.83
CA LEU A 272 10.37 5.82 -12.44
C LEU A 272 10.86 7.25 -12.13
N ASP A 273 11.87 7.71 -12.87
CA ASP A 273 12.65 8.93 -12.54
C ASP A 273 11.81 10.22 -12.62
N ASP A 274 10.92 10.30 -13.61
CA ASP A 274 10.10 11.47 -13.89
C ASP A 274 8.66 11.34 -13.38
N ALA A 275 7.99 12.47 -13.22
CA ALA A 275 6.56 12.51 -12.87
C ALA A 275 5.66 12.03 -14.02
N ASP A 276 6.14 12.07 -15.27
CA ASP A 276 5.41 11.62 -16.45
C ASP A 276 5.55 10.10 -16.63
N PRO A 277 4.47 9.32 -16.46
CA PRO A 277 4.55 7.87 -16.59
C PRO A 277 4.88 7.37 -17.98
N SER A 278 4.71 8.18 -19.02
CA SER A 278 5.08 7.81 -20.39
C SER A 278 6.59 7.57 -20.55
N THR A 279 7.39 8.06 -19.61
CA THR A 279 8.84 7.86 -19.55
C THR A 279 9.25 6.57 -18.83
N TYR A 280 8.30 5.84 -18.24
CA TYR A 280 8.60 4.62 -17.50
C TYR A 280 9.25 3.58 -18.41
N GLY A 281 10.17 2.83 -17.83
CA GLY A 281 10.94 1.83 -18.56
C GLY A 281 11.51 0.74 -17.66
N VAL A 282 12.35 -0.10 -18.27
CA VAL A 282 12.99 -1.22 -17.60
C VAL A 282 14.50 -1.11 -17.80
N ASP A 283 15.24 -1.09 -16.69
CA ASP A 283 16.71 -1.02 -16.67
C ASP A 283 17.33 -2.42 -16.74
N LYS A 284 16.79 -3.35 -15.94
CA LYS A 284 17.25 -4.75 -15.85
C LYS A 284 16.09 -5.72 -15.76
N VAL A 285 16.35 -6.95 -16.19
CA VAL A 285 15.40 -8.06 -16.08
C VAL A 285 16.09 -9.22 -15.39
N TRP A 286 15.44 -9.77 -14.38
CA TRP A 286 15.79 -11.07 -13.81
C TRP A 286 14.88 -12.12 -14.44
N TYR A 287 15.45 -13.21 -14.94
CA TYR A 287 14.70 -14.32 -15.53
C TYR A 287 15.49 -15.62 -15.41
N ALA A 288 14.85 -16.67 -14.91
CA ALA A 288 15.41 -18.03 -14.82
C ALA A 288 16.82 -18.07 -14.19
N GLY A 289 16.99 -17.43 -13.03
CA GLY A 289 18.26 -17.35 -12.30
C GLY A 289 19.35 -16.46 -12.93
N LYS A 290 19.03 -15.68 -13.97
CA LYS A 290 20.00 -14.83 -14.68
C LYS A 290 19.52 -13.38 -14.76
N LEU A 291 20.48 -12.46 -14.70
CA LEU A 291 20.25 -11.03 -14.88
C LEU A 291 20.60 -10.62 -16.31
N TYR A 292 19.74 -9.81 -16.91
CA TYR A 292 19.84 -9.30 -18.27
C TYR A 292 19.89 -7.77 -18.26
N ASP A 293 20.62 -7.20 -19.21
CA ASP A 293 20.76 -5.74 -19.37
C ASP A 293 19.59 -5.13 -20.16
N GLY A 294 18.38 -5.42 -19.67
CA GLY A 294 17.12 -4.93 -20.22
C GLY A 294 16.36 -5.98 -21.04
N MET A 295 15.18 -5.58 -21.51
CA MET A 295 14.25 -6.50 -22.17
C MET A 295 14.75 -6.98 -23.55
N ASP A 296 15.50 -6.14 -24.29
CA ASP A 296 16.07 -6.54 -25.60
C ASP A 296 17.11 -7.65 -25.47
N ASP A 297 17.97 -7.57 -24.45
CA ASP A 297 18.99 -8.57 -24.18
C ASP A 297 18.34 -9.93 -23.82
N LEU A 298 17.28 -9.90 -23.01
CA LEU A 298 16.50 -11.10 -22.71
C LEU A 298 15.91 -11.73 -23.98
N VAL A 299 15.19 -10.95 -24.79
CA VAL A 299 14.54 -11.47 -26.02
C VAL A 299 15.57 -12.04 -27.00
N ALA A 300 16.71 -11.37 -27.18
CA ALA A 300 17.76 -11.83 -28.08
C ALA A 300 18.36 -13.17 -27.65
N ARG A 301 18.61 -13.36 -26.35
CA ARG A 301 19.17 -14.60 -25.79
C ARG A 301 18.15 -15.73 -25.69
N TYR A 302 16.89 -15.40 -25.43
CA TYR A 302 15.81 -16.37 -25.41
C TYR A 302 15.64 -17.02 -26.79
N ASN A 303 15.48 -16.20 -27.84
CA ASN A 303 15.31 -16.66 -29.21
C ASN A 303 16.53 -17.40 -29.80
N SER A 304 17.74 -17.16 -29.29
CA SER A 304 18.94 -17.90 -29.72
C SER A 304 19.08 -19.24 -29.04
N SER A 305 18.47 -19.41 -27.86
CA SER A 305 18.47 -20.68 -27.12
C SER A 305 17.39 -21.61 -27.66
N SER A 306 16.18 -21.11 -27.96
CA SER A 306 15.11 -21.92 -28.56
C SER A 306 15.51 -22.52 -29.90
N ARG A 307 16.24 -21.78 -30.75
CA ARG A 307 16.72 -22.28 -32.04
C ARG A 307 17.77 -23.39 -31.93
N LYS A 308 18.56 -23.43 -30.86
CA LYS A 308 19.53 -24.51 -30.66
C LYS A 308 18.84 -25.81 -30.29
N ASN A 309 17.78 -25.73 -29.48
CA ASN A 309 17.00 -26.91 -29.14
C ASN A 309 16.25 -27.46 -30.37
N ASP A 310 15.77 -26.58 -31.26
CA ASP A 310 15.14 -27.02 -32.52
C ASP A 310 16.12 -27.70 -33.50
N ASP A 311 17.41 -27.32 -33.47
CA ASP A 311 18.46 -27.90 -34.35
C ASP A 311 19.04 -29.22 -33.79
N ASP A 312 18.96 -29.47 -32.48
CA ASP A 312 19.46 -30.69 -31.83
C ASP A 312 18.43 -31.86 -31.87
N ASP A 313 17.15 -31.59 -32.12
CA ASP A 313 16.08 -32.61 -32.24
C ASP A 313 16.05 -33.32 -33.63
N ASP A 314 16.89 -32.90 -34.59
CA ASP A 314 16.97 -33.48 -35.94
C ASP A 314 18.13 -34.51 -36.11
N GLU A 315 18.87 -34.83 -35.04
CA GLU A 315 20.03 -35.74 -35.08
C GLU A 315 19.96 -36.87 -34.02
N GLU A 316 18.83 -37.60 -33.94
CA GLU A 316 18.79 -38.93 -33.31
C GLU A 316 18.61 -40.04 -34.36
N ASP A 317 19.74 -40.53 -34.87
CA ASP A 317 19.85 -41.81 -35.58
C ASP A 317 19.54 -42.95 -34.59
N TYR A 318 18.51 -43.74 -34.92
CA TYR A 318 18.19 -45.00 -34.26
C TYR A 318 19.29 -46.04 -34.52
N ASP A 319 20.14 -46.32 -33.54
CA ASP A 319 20.84 -47.60 -33.42
C ASP A 319 20.31 -48.34 -32.19
N ASP A 320 19.24 -49.11 -32.44
CA ASP A 320 18.60 -50.05 -31.53
C ASP A 320 19.35 -51.38 -31.67
N ASP A 321 20.12 -51.77 -30.65
CA ASP A 321 20.52 -53.16 -30.45
C ASP A 321 20.58 -53.42 -28.94
N ASP A 322 19.47 -53.99 -28.46
CA ASP A 322 19.26 -54.64 -27.18
C ASP A 322 20.43 -55.54 -26.78
N THR A 323 20.84 -55.47 -25.52
CA THR A 323 21.16 -56.68 -24.75
C THR A 323 20.93 -56.42 -23.26
N ASP A 324 19.84 -57.00 -22.77
CA ASP A 324 19.60 -57.32 -21.37
C ASP A 324 20.74 -58.22 -20.84
N ASP A 325 21.34 -57.86 -19.70
CA ASP A 325 22.00 -58.84 -18.84
C ASP A 325 21.68 -58.48 -17.38
N ASP A 326 20.85 -59.34 -16.79
CA ASP A 326 20.44 -59.37 -15.40
C ASP A 326 21.65 -59.62 -14.50
N GLY A 327 21.75 -58.85 -13.42
CA GLY A 327 22.76 -59.06 -12.38
C GLY A 327 22.30 -58.50 -11.05
N ASP A 328 21.47 -59.27 -10.36
CA ASP A 328 21.24 -59.18 -8.92
C ASP A 328 22.59 -59.22 -8.18
N ASP A 329 22.80 -58.32 -7.22
CA ASP A 329 23.58 -58.61 -6.01
C ASP A 329 23.13 -57.63 -4.90
N ASP A 330 22.48 -58.22 -3.90
CA ASP A 330 22.22 -57.66 -2.57
C ASP A 330 23.55 -57.36 -1.86
N ASP A 331 23.69 -56.21 -1.19
CA ASP A 331 24.55 -56.12 -0.01
C ASP A 331 24.00 -55.06 0.97
N ASP A 332 23.57 -55.57 2.12
CA ASP A 332 23.22 -54.84 3.34
C ASP A 332 24.52 -54.32 3.99
N GLY A 333 24.50 -53.13 4.59
CA GLY A 333 25.61 -52.68 5.41
C GLY A 333 25.47 -51.27 5.99
N ASP A 334 24.85 -51.23 7.17
CA ASP A 334 25.18 -50.48 8.39
C ASP A 334 25.61 -48.99 8.33
N ASP A 335 24.86 -48.19 9.11
CA ASP A 335 25.28 -47.24 10.14
C ASP A 335 26.58 -46.43 9.92
N ASP A 336 26.47 -45.10 9.98
CA ASP A 336 27.20 -44.33 10.99
C ASP A 336 26.64 -42.89 11.08
N ASP A 337 26.15 -42.58 12.28
CA ASP A 337 25.93 -41.25 12.81
C ASP A 337 27.25 -40.47 12.80
N ASP A 338 27.23 -39.20 12.41
CA ASP A 338 28.23 -38.23 12.87
C ASP A 338 27.58 -36.84 12.97
N ASP A 339 27.10 -36.58 14.19
CA ASP A 339 26.88 -35.25 14.76
C ASP A 339 28.22 -34.49 14.73
N ASN A 340 28.25 -33.32 14.09
CA ASN A 340 29.24 -32.29 14.41
C ASN A 340 28.51 -31.01 14.78
N ASP A 341 28.31 -30.90 16.09
CA ASP A 341 28.17 -29.65 16.84
C ASP A 341 29.46 -28.82 16.66
N ASP A 342 29.35 -27.68 15.97
CA ASP A 342 30.32 -26.60 16.08
C ASP A 342 29.64 -25.39 16.74
N ASP A 343 29.83 -25.32 18.06
CA ASP A 343 29.59 -24.17 18.92
C ASP A 343 30.58 -23.04 18.58
N ASP A 344 30.14 -22.03 17.83
CA ASP A 344 30.83 -20.74 17.76
C ASP A 344 30.13 -19.69 18.63
N VAL A 345 30.70 -19.56 19.82
CA VAL A 345 30.53 -18.46 20.78
C VAL A 345 30.99 -17.16 20.14
N TYR A 346 30.10 -16.16 20.03
CA TYR A 346 30.49 -14.75 19.91
C TYR A 346 29.91 -13.93 21.04
N ASP A 347 30.85 -13.33 21.78
CA ASP A 347 30.66 -12.47 22.92
C ASP A 347 29.83 -11.22 22.60
N ASP A 348 28.99 -10.93 23.59
CA ASP A 348 28.17 -9.76 23.84
C ASP A 348 29.05 -8.52 24.08
N ASP A 349 29.01 -7.55 23.16
CA ASP A 349 29.45 -6.18 23.42
C ASP A 349 28.36 -5.19 22.99
N ASN A 350 27.59 -4.79 23.99
CA ASN A 350 26.64 -3.69 24.00
C ASN A 350 27.19 -2.42 23.34
N ASN A 351 26.48 -1.92 22.33
CA ASN A 351 26.36 -0.49 22.08
C ASN A 351 24.91 -0.19 21.69
N ASP A 352 24.22 0.42 22.65
CA ASP A 352 22.95 1.11 22.47
C ASP A 352 23.14 2.26 21.48
N ASP A 353 22.43 2.23 20.35
CA ASP A 353 22.03 3.42 19.62
C ASP A 353 20.68 3.11 18.93
N ASP A 354 19.66 3.85 19.36
CA ASP A 354 18.27 3.80 18.92
C ASP A 354 18.13 4.14 17.42
N ASP A 355 17.68 3.18 16.61
CA ASP A 355 17.15 3.41 15.26
C ASP A 355 16.03 2.39 14.96
N ASP A 356 14.82 2.66 15.43
CA ASP A 356 13.60 1.96 15.01
C ASP A 356 12.52 2.99 14.68
N ASP A 357 12.46 3.43 13.42
CA ASP A 357 11.29 4.10 12.84
C ASP A 357 11.34 4.05 11.29
N VAL A 358 11.30 2.84 10.70
CA VAL A 358 11.10 2.69 9.25
C VAL A 358 10.07 1.61 8.87
N VAL A 359 9.47 0.89 9.82
CA VAL A 359 8.60 -0.26 9.49
C VAL A 359 7.11 0.12 9.34
N LEU A 360 6.69 1.32 9.72
CA LEU A 360 5.25 1.61 9.84
C LEU A 360 4.50 1.96 8.54
N VAL A 361 5.20 2.27 7.44
CA VAL A 361 4.53 2.79 6.22
C VAL A 361 4.05 1.68 5.28
N VAL A 362 4.65 0.48 5.33
CA VAL A 362 4.28 -0.63 4.44
C VAL A 362 2.99 -1.32 4.91
N LEU A 363 2.72 -1.35 6.22
CA LEU A 363 1.59 -2.08 6.78
C LEU A 363 0.23 -1.40 6.52
N VAL A 364 0.22 -0.07 6.41
CA VAL A 364 -1.03 0.69 6.17
C VAL A 364 -1.57 0.49 4.75
N VAL A 365 -0.68 0.23 3.78
CA VAL A 365 -1.06 0.02 2.37
C VAL A 365 -1.76 -1.33 2.15
N LEU A 366 -1.43 -2.36 2.92
CA LEU A 366 -2.06 -3.69 2.80
C LEU A 366 -3.46 -3.77 3.43
N ILE A 367 -3.71 -3.02 4.52
CA ILE A 367 -4.99 -3.09 5.25
C ILE A 367 -6.15 -2.51 4.43
N GLN A 368 -5.89 -1.56 3.53
CA GLN A 368 -6.93 -0.92 2.74
C GLN A 368 -7.43 -1.79 1.56
N TYR A 369 -6.67 -2.82 1.17
CA TYR A 369 -7.07 -3.74 0.09
C TYR A 369 -7.86 -4.96 0.57
N TYR A 370 -7.69 -5.39 1.83
CA TYR A 370 -8.40 -6.55 2.42
C TYR A 370 -9.61 -6.17 3.31
N GLY A 371 -9.96 -4.89 3.37
CA GLY A 371 -11.06 -4.40 4.21
C GLY A 371 -12.45 -4.37 3.55
N ASN A 372 -12.58 -4.76 2.28
CA ASN A 372 -13.84 -4.80 1.55
C ASN A 372 -14.01 -6.18 0.87
N GLU A 373 -14.27 -7.20 1.68
CA GLU A 373 -15.02 -8.39 1.28
C GLU A 373 -16.32 -8.50 2.06
#